data_AF-A0A813XJ92-F1
#
_entry.id   AF-A0A813XJ92-F1
#
_cell.length_a   1.000
_cell.length_b   1.000
_cell.length_c   1.000
_cell.angle_alpha   90.00
_cell.angle_beta   90.00
_cell.angle_gamma   90.00
#
_symmetry.space_group_name_H-M   'P 1'
#
loop_
_entity.id
_entity.type
_entity.pdbx_description
1 polymer ?
#
loop_
_entity_poly.entity_id
_entity_poly.type
_entity_poly.pdbx_seq_one_letter_code
_entity_poly.pdbx_strand_id
1 'polypeptide(L)'
;MTNINLIEAVRSYINRMIEDCGPTIKGLVMDKETASIVSMVYAQSEILQKEVFLFERIDMGGQKSLKHLSAICFLRPTEENIQALVRELHEPKYGNYFIYFTNFVEMSDIKSLAEADEFECVRVVQEYYADYLAINPHLYSLNIPNTYQQNYEWNDNLLRRTVQGLVSVLLSLRKKSATIRYQKSSNMARILADKLSSTLKHAITPLLNQWTYQAMVHQLIDSITPLLNQWTYQAMVHQLIVPGITKELEEVVMNAEYDEFYANNLYSNFGEIATNIKGLMEHFQEKHKSQSKIESIGDMKTFIENYPQFKKLSGTVSKHVTIISELSRLVGLYHLLEVSETEQHLVCQGDHNDVVQKIKRLIKNDKIRDLDILRLLSLYALRYERHASNELNTLKYETQKHRRLPEKYIHFLQAILEYGGLKFRQADLFNTQTPMAITRQFIRGLRGVDNVYAQHVPLIKDLIDQLLRGKLKDPSYPNVNSKDQINQQNLSQQQGQIIKPSEIIIYVIGGVTYEESYHIQLMNKQNARILLGGSYIHNCQSFIDEVLIAVPSSLSGASNELLSSKRR
;
A
#
# COMPACT_ATOMS: atom_id res chain seq x y z
N MET A 1 -21.22 -18.11 0.06
CA MET A 1 -20.72 -16.96 -0.75
C MET A 1 -19.47 -16.48 -0.06
N THR A 2 -18.31 -16.72 -0.67
CA THR A 2 -16.98 -16.43 -0.11
C THR A 2 -16.76 -14.92 0.01
N ASN A 3 -16.18 -14.49 1.14
CA ASN A 3 -15.69 -13.12 1.31
C ASN A 3 -14.63 -12.82 0.23
N ILE A 4 -14.54 -11.57 -0.22
CA ILE A 4 -13.49 -11.17 -1.15
C ILE A 4 -12.15 -11.25 -0.41
N ASN A 5 -11.26 -12.13 -0.87
CA ASN A 5 -9.94 -12.32 -0.30
C ASN A 5 -8.88 -12.35 -1.42
N LEU A 6 -8.04 -11.32 -1.46
CA LEU A 6 -6.99 -11.17 -2.46
C LEU A 6 -5.91 -12.24 -2.35
N ILE A 7 -5.58 -12.67 -1.13
CA ILE A 7 -4.57 -13.70 -0.86
C ILE A 7 -5.06 -15.05 -1.39
N GLU A 8 -6.30 -15.43 -1.08
CA GLU A 8 -6.92 -16.65 -1.59
C GLU A 8 -7.02 -16.66 -3.13
N ALA A 9 -7.32 -15.51 -3.75
CA ALA A 9 -7.40 -15.41 -5.21
C ALA A 9 -6.05 -15.73 -5.87
N VAL A 10 -4.94 -15.18 -5.37
CA VAL A 10 -3.59 -15.46 -5.89
C VAL A 10 -3.18 -16.90 -5.56
N ARG A 11 -3.43 -17.39 -4.34
CA ARG A 11 -3.14 -18.78 -3.93
C ARG A 11 -3.88 -19.78 -4.80
N SER A 12 -5.13 -19.50 -5.18
CA SER A 12 -5.90 -20.36 -6.07
C SER A 12 -5.23 -20.51 -7.44
N TYR A 13 -4.65 -19.44 -7.99
CA TYR A 13 -3.90 -19.54 -9.26
C TYR A 13 -2.63 -20.36 -9.10
N ILE A 14 -1.81 -20.08 -8.08
CA ILE A 14 -0.55 -20.80 -7.87
C ILE A 14 -0.80 -22.30 -7.60
N ASN A 15 -1.81 -22.64 -6.79
CA ASN A 15 -2.19 -24.04 -6.58
C ASN A 15 -2.56 -24.72 -7.89
N ARG A 16 -3.33 -24.05 -8.75
CA ARG A 16 -3.71 -24.56 -10.06
C ARG A 16 -2.49 -24.80 -10.96
N MET A 17 -1.53 -23.87 -10.99
CA MET A 17 -0.27 -24.04 -11.74
C MET A 17 0.48 -25.31 -11.30
N ILE A 18 0.51 -25.58 -10.00
CA ILE A 18 1.22 -26.73 -9.41
C ILE A 18 0.46 -28.02 -9.70
N GLU A 19 -0.87 -28.01 -9.59
CA GLU A 19 -1.74 -29.15 -9.89
C GLU A 19 -1.67 -29.56 -11.36
N ASP A 20 -1.71 -28.59 -12.28
CA ASP A 20 -1.64 -28.82 -13.73
C ASP A 20 -0.31 -29.48 -14.15
N CYS A 21 0.77 -29.27 -13.39
CA CYS A 21 2.07 -29.90 -13.62
C CYS A 21 2.10 -31.40 -13.24
N GLY A 22 1.15 -31.88 -12.43
CA GLY A 22 1.08 -33.27 -11.98
C GLY A 22 2.11 -33.69 -10.91
N PRO A 23 2.17 -34.98 -10.54
CA PRO A 23 3.03 -35.48 -9.46
C PRO A 23 4.47 -35.71 -9.94
N THR A 24 5.19 -34.64 -10.24
CA THR A 24 6.63 -34.65 -10.56
C THR A 24 7.39 -33.71 -9.64
N ILE A 25 8.72 -33.84 -9.61
CA ILE A 25 9.59 -32.84 -8.98
C ILE A 25 9.57 -31.58 -9.87
N LYS A 26 9.29 -30.42 -9.26
CA LYS A 26 9.01 -29.17 -9.98
C LYS A 26 10.04 -28.11 -9.65
N GLY A 27 10.42 -27.32 -10.66
CA GLY A 27 11.09 -26.03 -10.50
C GLY A 27 10.12 -24.89 -10.78
N LEU A 28 10.12 -23.87 -9.93
CA LEU A 28 9.36 -22.64 -10.13
C LEU A 28 10.30 -21.56 -10.68
N VAL A 29 10.11 -21.22 -11.94
CA VAL A 29 10.88 -20.21 -12.68
C VAL A 29 10.07 -18.91 -12.70
N MET A 30 10.64 -17.84 -12.17
CA MET A 30 9.96 -16.56 -11.96
C MET A 30 10.80 -15.39 -12.47
N ASP A 31 10.17 -14.23 -12.58
CA ASP A 31 10.85 -12.94 -12.71
C ASP A 31 10.91 -12.22 -11.36
N LYS A 32 11.30 -10.93 -11.37
CA LYS A 32 11.37 -10.12 -10.15
C LYS A 32 10.04 -9.87 -9.48
N GLU A 33 9.05 -9.53 -10.27
CA GLU A 33 7.74 -9.18 -9.78
C GLU A 33 7.00 -10.45 -9.34
N THR A 34 7.00 -11.51 -10.14
CA THR A 34 6.30 -12.76 -9.81
C THR A 34 6.92 -13.48 -8.61
N ALA A 35 8.24 -13.42 -8.42
CA ALA A 35 8.87 -13.89 -7.19
C ALA A 35 8.31 -13.16 -5.95
N SER A 36 8.17 -11.83 -6.02
CA SER A 36 7.57 -11.05 -4.93
C SER A 36 6.10 -11.41 -4.71
N ILE A 37 5.32 -11.60 -5.78
CA ILE A 37 3.90 -11.99 -5.69
C ILE A 37 3.75 -13.34 -4.99
N VAL A 38 4.55 -14.34 -5.36
CA VAL A 38 4.52 -15.66 -4.72
C VAL A 38 4.98 -15.59 -3.27
N SER A 39 6.05 -14.85 -2.98
CA SER A 39 6.57 -14.69 -1.60
C SER A 39 5.59 -14.00 -0.65
N MET A 40 4.65 -13.19 -1.16
CA MET A 40 3.63 -12.56 -0.32
C MET A 40 2.58 -13.57 0.19
N VAL A 41 2.25 -14.58 -0.61
CA VAL A 41 1.12 -15.48 -0.32
C VAL A 41 1.53 -16.91 0.01
N TYR A 42 2.79 -17.27 -0.18
CA TYR A 42 3.36 -18.56 0.19
C TYR A 42 4.65 -18.45 0.99
N ALA A 43 4.72 -19.23 2.07
CA ALA A 43 5.98 -19.59 2.70
C ALA A 43 6.71 -20.65 1.87
N GLN A 44 8.04 -20.60 1.85
CA GLN A 44 8.87 -21.57 1.14
C GLN A 44 8.59 -23.01 1.60
N SER A 45 8.42 -23.22 2.91
CA SER A 45 8.09 -24.53 3.48
C SER A 45 6.78 -25.12 2.95
N GLU A 46 5.79 -24.28 2.68
CA GLU A 46 4.49 -24.72 2.16
C GLU A 46 4.58 -25.11 0.69
N ILE A 47 5.32 -24.34 -0.11
CA ILE A 47 5.54 -24.67 -1.53
C ILE A 47 6.36 -25.96 -1.68
N LEU A 48 7.35 -26.18 -0.81
CA LEU A 48 8.15 -27.41 -0.79
C LEU A 48 7.29 -28.67 -0.55
N GLN A 49 6.26 -28.58 0.30
CA GLN A 49 5.30 -29.67 0.53
C GLN A 49 4.47 -30.00 -0.71
N LYS A 50 4.45 -29.13 -1.72
CA LYS A 50 3.79 -29.30 -3.01
C LYS A 50 4.75 -29.76 -4.12
N GLU A 51 5.90 -30.31 -3.73
CA GLU A 51 6.93 -30.88 -4.60
C GLU A 51 7.65 -29.86 -5.51
N VAL A 52 7.60 -28.58 -5.16
CA VAL A 52 8.35 -27.51 -5.82
C VAL A 52 9.62 -27.26 -5.00
N PHE A 53 10.75 -27.80 -5.48
CA PHE A 53 12.01 -27.82 -4.73
C PHE A 53 13.05 -26.82 -5.21
N LEU A 54 12.88 -26.32 -6.44
CA LEU A 54 13.81 -25.41 -7.07
C LEU A 54 13.10 -24.09 -7.37
N PHE A 55 13.75 -22.98 -7.04
CA PHE A 55 13.27 -21.64 -7.31
C PHE A 55 14.34 -20.92 -8.12
N GLU A 56 13.99 -20.52 -9.34
CA GLU A 56 14.92 -19.87 -10.25
C GLU A 56 14.37 -18.55 -10.77
N ARG A 57 15.30 -17.67 -11.12
CA ARG A 57 15.05 -16.38 -11.73
C ARG A 57 15.42 -16.44 -13.20
N ILE A 58 14.45 -16.22 -14.09
CA ILE A 58 14.64 -16.39 -15.53
C ILE A 58 15.69 -15.43 -16.10
N ASP A 59 15.85 -14.26 -15.49
CA ASP A 59 16.82 -13.24 -15.84
C ASP A 59 18.24 -13.52 -15.33
N MET A 60 18.43 -14.44 -14.37
CA MET A 60 19.75 -14.78 -13.83
C MET A 60 20.44 -15.93 -14.58
N GLY A 61 19.72 -16.66 -15.43
CA GLY A 61 20.27 -17.76 -16.22
C GLY A 61 20.73 -18.97 -15.37
N GLY A 62 19.90 -20.02 -15.30
CA GLY A 62 20.28 -21.27 -14.64
C GLY A 62 21.48 -21.96 -15.30
N GLN A 63 22.41 -22.52 -14.52
CA GLN A 63 23.66 -23.11 -15.03
C GLN A 63 23.61 -24.63 -15.28
N LYS A 64 22.56 -25.33 -14.82
CA LYS A 64 22.51 -26.80 -14.86
C LYS A 64 21.29 -27.31 -15.62
N SER A 65 21.50 -28.25 -16.54
CA SER A 65 20.43 -28.99 -17.19
C SER A 65 19.83 -30.01 -16.21
N LEU A 66 18.51 -29.96 -16.03
CA LEU A 66 17.73 -30.73 -15.06
C LEU A 66 16.53 -31.37 -15.74
N LYS A 67 16.77 -32.16 -16.79
CA LYS A 67 15.75 -32.77 -17.66
C LYS A 67 14.73 -33.68 -16.96
N HIS A 68 15.01 -34.13 -15.75
CA HIS A 68 14.09 -34.93 -14.94
C HIS A 68 13.06 -34.08 -14.17
N LEU A 69 13.20 -32.75 -14.20
CA LEU A 69 12.29 -31.80 -13.57
C LEU A 69 11.34 -31.19 -14.61
N SER A 70 10.15 -30.83 -14.15
CA SER A 70 9.23 -29.97 -14.88
C SER A 70 9.35 -28.53 -14.37
N ALA A 71 9.38 -27.56 -15.27
CA ALA A 71 9.38 -26.15 -14.92
C ALA A 71 7.97 -25.55 -14.97
N ILE A 72 7.60 -24.88 -13.90
CA ILE A 72 6.47 -23.96 -13.85
C ILE A 72 7.06 -22.56 -14.06
N CYS A 73 6.85 -21.97 -15.23
CA CYS A 73 7.24 -20.60 -15.51
C CYS A 73 6.07 -19.69 -15.14
N PHE A 74 6.21 -18.87 -14.11
CA PHE A 74 5.23 -17.85 -13.75
C PHE A 74 5.83 -16.47 -13.93
N LEU A 75 5.45 -15.78 -15.01
CA LEU A 75 6.14 -14.60 -15.52
C LEU A 75 5.17 -13.49 -15.91
N ARG A 76 5.61 -12.24 -15.81
CA ARG A 76 4.92 -11.13 -16.49
C ARG A 76 5.17 -11.22 -18.00
N PRO A 77 4.18 -10.89 -18.85
CA PRO A 77 4.38 -10.87 -20.31
C PRO A 77 5.07 -9.56 -20.73
N THR A 78 6.32 -9.37 -20.32
CA THR A 78 7.18 -8.26 -20.78
C THR A 78 8.09 -8.75 -21.89
N GLU A 79 8.55 -7.82 -22.75
CA GLU A 79 9.46 -8.16 -23.85
C GLU A 79 10.72 -8.87 -23.34
N GLU A 80 11.28 -8.43 -22.22
CA GLU A 80 12.48 -9.04 -21.63
C GLU A 80 12.22 -10.48 -21.17
N ASN A 81 11.06 -10.74 -20.56
CA ASN A 81 10.68 -12.06 -20.10
C ASN A 81 10.36 -13.00 -21.27
N ILE A 82 9.70 -12.51 -22.32
CA ILE A 82 9.44 -13.28 -23.54
C ILE A 82 10.76 -13.67 -24.20
N GLN A 83 11.70 -12.73 -24.36
CA GLN A 83 13.03 -13.02 -24.91
C GLN A 83 13.85 -13.97 -24.03
N ALA A 84 13.74 -13.86 -22.70
CA ALA A 84 14.39 -14.79 -21.79
C ALA A 84 13.81 -16.20 -21.92
N LEU A 85 12.48 -16.33 -22.08
CA LEU A 85 11.80 -17.60 -22.27
C LEU A 85 12.10 -18.22 -23.64
N VAL A 86 12.18 -17.42 -24.72
CA VAL A 86 12.63 -17.87 -26.04
C VAL A 86 14.04 -18.47 -25.96
N ARG A 87 14.97 -17.79 -25.28
CA ARG A 87 16.34 -18.32 -25.06
C ARG A 87 16.34 -19.61 -24.25
N GLU A 88 15.50 -19.68 -23.23
CA GLU A 88 15.34 -20.88 -22.41
C GLU A 88 14.77 -22.06 -23.22
N LEU A 89 13.84 -21.82 -24.15
CA LEU A 89 13.24 -22.88 -24.99
C LEU A 89 14.16 -23.36 -26.12
N HIS A 90 15.05 -22.50 -26.64
CA HIS A 90 16.09 -22.91 -27.59
C HIS A 90 17.11 -23.88 -26.98
N GLU A 91 17.45 -23.71 -25.70
CA GLU A 91 18.35 -24.61 -24.97
C GLU A 91 17.67 -25.07 -23.68
N PRO A 92 16.65 -25.95 -23.76
CA PRO A 92 15.80 -26.25 -22.62
C PRO A 92 16.60 -26.93 -21.53
N LYS A 93 16.50 -26.44 -20.30
CA LYS A 93 17.12 -27.04 -19.11
C LYS A 93 16.21 -28.08 -18.47
N TYR A 94 14.90 -27.91 -18.59
CA TYR A 94 13.90 -28.80 -18.01
C TYR A 94 13.35 -29.78 -19.04
N GLY A 95 12.68 -30.82 -18.56
CA GLY A 95 12.05 -31.83 -19.43
C GLY A 95 10.71 -31.37 -19.99
N ASN A 96 9.93 -30.65 -19.18
CA ASN A 96 8.64 -30.09 -19.57
C ASN A 96 8.50 -28.66 -19.04
N TYR A 97 7.79 -27.81 -19.78
CA TYR A 97 7.52 -26.42 -19.40
C TYR A 97 6.00 -26.16 -19.32
N PHE A 98 5.58 -25.58 -18.21
CA PHE A 98 4.23 -25.09 -17.96
C PHE A 98 4.30 -23.58 -17.79
N ILE A 99 3.90 -22.84 -18.82
CA ILE A 99 4.09 -21.39 -18.91
C ILE A 99 2.79 -20.68 -18.51
N TYR A 100 2.90 -19.82 -17.51
CA TYR A 100 1.81 -19.02 -16.98
C TYR A 100 2.19 -17.54 -16.99
N PHE A 101 1.36 -16.71 -17.61
CA PHE A 101 1.56 -15.27 -17.65
C PHE A 101 0.65 -14.53 -16.67
N THR A 102 1.16 -13.49 -16.02
CA THR A 102 0.39 -12.69 -15.04
C THR A 102 -0.71 -11.83 -15.67
N ASN A 103 -0.67 -11.66 -16.99
CA ASN A 103 -1.55 -10.76 -17.74
C ASN A 103 -1.77 -11.28 -19.17
N PHE A 104 -2.48 -10.49 -19.99
CA PHE A 104 -2.67 -10.79 -21.41
C PHE A 104 -1.34 -10.92 -22.15
N VAL A 105 -1.26 -11.89 -23.05
CA VAL A 105 -0.10 -12.14 -23.90
C VAL A 105 -0.46 -11.86 -25.35
N GLU A 106 0.42 -11.20 -26.09
CA GLU A 106 0.17 -10.93 -27.50
C GLU A 106 0.35 -12.19 -28.35
N MET A 107 -0.45 -12.33 -29.41
CA MET A 107 -0.36 -13.48 -30.31
C MET A 107 0.99 -13.58 -31.04
N SER A 108 1.70 -12.45 -31.21
CA SER A 108 3.07 -12.42 -31.71
C SER A 108 4.02 -13.14 -30.75
N ASP A 109 3.93 -12.86 -29.45
CA ASP A 109 4.79 -13.49 -28.44
C ASP A 109 4.55 -14.99 -28.36
N ILE A 110 3.28 -15.42 -28.44
CA ILE A 110 2.93 -16.85 -28.50
C ILE A 110 3.55 -17.54 -29.72
N LYS A 111 3.56 -16.88 -30.89
CA LYS A 111 4.20 -17.42 -32.09
C LYS A 111 5.71 -17.53 -31.91
N SER A 112 6.36 -16.50 -31.35
CA SER A 112 7.80 -16.53 -31.08
C SER A 112 8.18 -17.65 -30.11
N LEU A 113 7.37 -17.91 -29.08
CA LEU A 113 7.59 -19.04 -28.17
C LEU A 113 7.39 -20.40 -28.86
N ALA A 114 6.40 -20.52 -29.73
CA ALA A 114 6.15 -21.74 -30.49
C ALA A 114 7.27 -22.04 -31.49
N GLU A 115 7.82 -21.01 -32.15
CA GLU A 115 8.98 -21.14 -33.05
C GLU A 115 10.25 -21.55 -32.29
N ALA A 116 10.40 -21.11 -31.04
CA ALA A 116 11.55 -21.43 -30.21
C ALA A 116 11.51 -22.84 -29.58
N ASP A 117 10.33 -23.45 -29.43
CA ASP A 117 10.14 -24.77 -28.82
C ASP A 117 10.43 -25.93 -29.79
N GLU A 118 11.64 -25.97 -30.35
CA GLU A 118 12.08 -27.02 -31.29
C GLU A 118 12.07 -28.43 -30.68
N PHE A 119 12.16 -28.51 -29.34
CA PHE A 119 12.18 -29.76 -28.59
C PHE A 119 10.80 -30.21 -28.11
N GLU A 120 9.73 -29.50 -28.49
CA GLU A 120 8.34 -29.76 -28.10
C GLU A 120 8.23 -30.02 -26.59
N CYS A 121 8.83 -29.16 -25.78
CA CYS A 121 8.89 -29.31 -24.33
C CYS A 121 7.78 -28.52 -23.61
N VAL A 122 7.14 -27.56 -24.27
CA VAL A 122 6.01 -26.81 -23.71
C VAL A 122 4.76 -27.72 -23.65
N ARG A 123 4.08 -27.71 -22.51
CA ARG A 123 2.86 -28.50 -22.27
C ARG A 123 1.62 -27.62 -22.11
N VAL A 124 1.79 -26.48 -21.47
CA VAL A 124 0.71 -25.54 -21.14
C VAL A 124 1.20 -24.12 -21.35
N VAL A 125 0.34 -23.29 -21.96
CA VAL A 125 0.47 -21.83 -21.95
C VAL A 125 -0.88 -21.26 -21.50
N GLN A 126 -0.90 -20.55 -20.37
CA GLN A 126 -2.13 -19.98 -19.81
C GLN A 126 -1.90 -18.59 -19.20
N GLU A 127 -2.97 -17.82 -19.10
CA GLU A 127 -2.98 -16.52 -18.42
C GLU A 127 -3.60 -16.66 -17.03
N TYR A 128 -2.84 -16.37 -15.99
CA TYR A 128 -3.32 -16.28 -14.61
C TYR A 128 -3.12 -14.89 -14.08
N TYR A 129 -4.23 -14.19 -13.88
CA TYR A 129 -4.28 -12.77 -13.58
C TYR A 129 -3.89 -12.43 -12.13
N ALA A 130 -2.64 -12.70 -11.77
CA ALA A 130 -2.02 -12.36 -10.49
C ALA A 130 -0.82 -11.43 -10.73
N ASP A 131 -1.09 -10.14 -10.96
CA ASP A 131 -0.13 -9.09 -11.34
C ASP A 131 -0.08 -7.93 -10.32
N TYR A 132 -0.31 -8.27 -9.04
CA TYR A 132 -0.36 -7.38 -7.89
C TYR A 132 0.13 -8.10 -6.62
N LEU A 133 0.62 -7.34 -5.64
CA LEU A 133 0.97 -7.86 -4.31
C LEU A 133 -0.26 -7.87 -3.41
N ALA A 134 -0.71 -9.05 -2.99
CA ALA A 134 -1.77 -9.21 -1.98
C ALA A 134 -1.14 -9.06 -0.58
N ILE A 135 -1.32 -7.89 0.04
CA ILE A 135 -0.68 -7.54 1.31
C ILE A 135 -1.49 -8.05 2.50
N ASN A 136 -2.80 -7.77 2.49
CA ASN A 136 -3.79 -8.32 3.40
C ASN A 136 -4.98 -8.81 2.57
N PRO A 137 -5.93 -9.59 3.12
CA PRO A 137 -7.12 -10.03 2.39
C PRO A 137 -7.89 -8.92 1.65
N HIS A 138 -7.90 -7.70 2.23
CA HIS A 138 -8.56 -6.51 1.67
C HIS A 138 -7.61 -5.44 1.13
N LEU A 139 -6.28 -5.64 1.16
CA LEU A 139 -5.28 -4.64 0.76
C LEU A 139 -4.35 -5.21 -0.31
N TYR A 140 -4.22 -4.50 -1.44
CA TYR A 140 -3.21 -4.79 -2.46
C TYR A 140 -2.33 -3.59 -2.81
N SER A 141 -1.17 -3.87 -3.38
CA SER A 141 -0.26 -2.88 -3.96
C SER A 141 0.18 -3.32 -5.35
N LEU A 142 0.31 -2.38 -6.28
CA LEU A 142 0.97 -2.67 -7.57
C LEU A 142 2.49 -2.56 -7.49
N ASN A 143 3.02 -2.11 -6.35
CA ASN A 143 4.45 -1.88 -6.12
C ASN A 143 5.10 -0.97 -7.17
N ILE A 144 4.40 0.09 -7.56
CA ILE A 144 4.82 1.11 -8.50
C ILE A 144 5.19 2.36 -7.68
N PRO A 145 6.45 2.53 -7.27
CA PRO A 145 6.91 3.79 -6.69
C PRO A 145 6.97 4.87 -7.77
N ASN A 146 6.82 6.14 -7.39
CA ASN A 146 6.97 7.30 -8.26
C ASN A 146 6.00 7.25 -9.47
N THR A 147 4.72 7.09 -9.14
CA THR A 147 3.64 6.95 -10.12
C THR A 147 3.46 8.21 -10.97
N TYR A 148 3.74 9.37 -10.36
CA TYR A 148 3.65 10.65 -11.04
C TYR A 148 4.89 10.93 -11.89
N GLN A 149 4.66 11.34 -13.15
CA GLN A 149 5.58 12.24 -13.82
C GLN A 149 5.33 13.67 -13.34
N GLN A 150 6.29 14.58 -13.56
CA GLN A 150 6.14 16.00 -13.22
C GLN A 150 4.79 16.56 -13.72
N ASN A 151 4.17 17.43 -12.93
CA ASN A 151 2.86 18.04 -13.19
C ASN A 151 1.67 17.06 -13.12
N TYR A 152 1.77 16.00 -12.33
CA TYR A 152 0.67 15.02 -12.17
C TYR A 152 0.28 14.38 -13.50
N GLU A 153 1.27 14.00 -14.29
CA GLU A 153 1.07 13.32 -15.56
C GLU A 153 1.42 11.84 -15.46
N TRP A 154 0.80 11.05 -16.33
CA TRP A 154 1.17 9.66 -16.49
C TRP A 154 2.44 9.56 -17.33
N ASN A 155 3.41 8.79 -16.85
CA ASN A 155 4.31 8.11 -17.76
C ASN A 155 3.54 6.96 -18.46
N ASP A 156 3.67 6.82 -19.78
CA ASP A 156 2.91 5.84 -20.56
C ASP A 156 3.16 4.38 -20.12
N ASN A 157 4.39 4.04 -19.74
CA ASN A 157 4.73 2.71 -19.24
C ASN A 157 4.09 2.47 -17.87
N LEU A 158 4.12 3.46 -16.98
CA LEU A 158 3.48 3.36 -15.66
C LEU A 158 1.96 3.26 -15.76
N LEU A 159 1.34 4.00 -16.68
CA LEU A 159 -0.09 3.90 -16.95
C LEU A 159 -0.45 2.51 -17.50
N ARG A 160 0.34 1.97 -18.44
CA ARG A 160 0.16 0.61 -18.97
C ARG A 160 0.28 -0.42 -17.84
N ARG A 161 1.33 -0.34 -17.01
CA ARG A 161 1.55 -1.22 -15.85
C ARG A 161 0.41 -1.15 -14.84
N THR A 162 -0.11 0.06 -14.61
CA THR A 162 -1.24 0.29 -13.70
C THR A 162 -2.52 -0.33 -14.24
N VAL A 163 -2.83 -0.16 -15.52
CA VAL A 163 -3.98 -0.79 -16.18
C VAL A 163 -3.87 -2.32 -16.08
N GLN A 164 -2.70 -2.88 -16.41
CA GLN A 164 -2.42 -4.32 -16.30
C GLN A 164 -2.69 -4.86 -14.88
N GLY A 165 -2.17 -4.19 -13.85
CA GLY A 165 -2.39 -4.58 -12.46
C GLY A 165 -3.87 -4.52 -12.05
N LEU A 166 -4.59 -3.46 -12.43
CA LEU A 166 -6.02 -3.32 -12.12
C LEU A 166 -6.91 -4.32 -12.84
N VAL A 167 -6.62 -4.57 -14.12
CA VAL A 167 -7.24 -5.67 -14.88
C VAL A 167 -7.02 -6.97 -14.13
N SER A 168 -5.80 -7.24 -13.68
CA SER A 168 -5.48 -8.46 -12.98
C SER A 168 -6.28 -8.63 -11.68
N VAL A 169 -6.38 -7.58 -10.85
CA VAL A 169 -7.21 -7.59 -9.63
C VAL A 169 -8.68 -7.88 -9.94
N LEU A 170 -9.23 -7.26 -10.99
CA LEU A 170 -10.64 -7.47 -11.35
C LEU A 170 -10.88 -8.89 -11.88
N LEU A 171 -9.95 -9.42 -12.68
CA LEU A 171 -10.10 -10.76 -13.28
C LEU A 171 -9.88 -11.88 -12.25
N SER A 172 -8.91 -11.75 -11.34
CA SER A 172 -8.67 -12.72 -10.26
C SER A 172 -9.90 -12.90 -9.36
N LEU A 173 -10.62 -11.80 -9.11
CA LEU A 173 -11.83 -11.76 -8.30
C LEU A 173 -13.11 -12.05 -9.12
N ARG A 174 -12.96 -12.38 -10.41
CA ARG A 174 -14.07 -12.64 -11.35
C ARG A 174 -15.05 -11.47 -11.48
N LYS A 175 -14.57 -10.23 -11.36
CA LYS A 175 -15.34 -8.97 -11.40
C LYS A 175 -15.31 -8.30 -12.77
N LYS A 176 -15.52 -9.09 -13.83
CA LYS A 176 -15.40 -8.66 -15.24
C LYS A 176 -16.34 -7.50 -15.62
N SER A 177 -17.52 -7.41 -14.97
CA SER A 177 -18.57 -6.42 -15.29
C SER A 177 -18.62 -5.24 -14.32
N ALA A 178 -17.48 -4.84 -13.74
CA ALA A 178 -17.44 -3.73 -12.79
C ALA A 178 -17.76 -2.38 -13.46
N THR A 179 -18.69 -1.64 -12.85
CA THR A 179 -18.95 -0.23 -13.13
C THR A 179 -17.77 0.59 -12.62
N ILE A 180 -17.04 1.22 -13.54
CA ILE A 180 -15.87 2.03 -13.21
C ILE A 180 -16.31 3.48 -12.98
N ARG A 181 -16.06 3.97 -11.77
CA ARG A 181 -16.15 5.38 -11.39
C ARG A 181 -14.78 6.00 -11.29
N TYR A 182 -14.69 7.28 -11.60
CA TYR A 182 -13.46 8.03 -11.44
C TYR A 182 -13.71 9.43 -10.90
N GLN A 183 -12.71 10.01 -10.25
CA GLN A 183 -12.76 11.40 -9.80
C GLN A 183 -12.60 12.35 -10.99
N LYS A 184 -13.67 13.11 -11.31
CA LYS A 184 -13.74 13.95 -12.52
C LYS A 184 -12.62 14.98 -12.61
N SER A 185 -12.22 15.50 -11.47
CA SER A 185 -11.25 16.57 -11.31
C SER A 185 -9.79 16.09 -11.36
N SER A 186 -9.57 14.79 -11.55
CA SER A 186 -8.26 14.22 -11.85
C SER A 186 -8.21 13.75 -13.31
N ASN A 187 -7.33 14.36 -14.11
CA ASN A 187 -7.12 13.92 -15.48
C ASN A 187 -6.47 12.52 -15.53
N MET A 188 -5.55 12.22 -14.60
CA MET A 188 -4.95 10.90 -14.48
C MET A 188 -5.99 9.82 -14.18
N ALA A 189 -6.91 10.05 -13.24
CA ALA A 189 -7.96 9.11 -12.89
C ALA A 189 -8.91 8.86 -14.07
N ARG A 190 -9.26 9.92 -14.81
CA ARG A 190 -10.08 9.80 -16.03
C ARG A 190 -9.38 8.93 -17.08
N ILE A 191 -8.13 9.23 -17.42
CA ILE A 191 -7.36 8.47 -18.42
C ILE A 191 -7.22 7.00 -18.00
N LEU A 192 -6.92 6.74 -16.73
CA LEU A 192 -6.79 5.38 -16.21
C LEU A 192 -8.13 4.63 -16.28
N ALA A 193 -9.23 5.28 -15.89
CA ALA A 193 -10.56 4.69 -15.93
C ALA A 193 -11.03 4.39 -17.37
N ASP A 194 -10.78 5.30 -18.30
CA ASP A 194 -11.08 5.13 -19.72
C ASP A 194 -10.28 3.93 -20.30
N LYS A 195 -8.96 3.88 -20.07
CA LYS A 195 -8.11 2.77 -20.53
C LYS A 195 -8.53 1.45 -19.89
N LEU A 196 -8.73 1.40 -18.57
CA LEU A 196 -9.18 0.21 -17.85
C LEU A 196 -10.52 -0.31 -18.43
N SER A 197 -11.49 0.57 -18.65
CA SER A 197 -12.77 0.16 -19.25
C SER A 197 -12.59 -0.37 -20.67
N SER A 198 -11.72 0.23 -21.48
CA SER A 198 -11.46 -0.26 -22.84
C SER A 198 -10.81 -1.64 -22.85
N THR A 199 -9.79 -1.86 -22.02
CA THR A 199 -9.08 -3.15 -21.93
C THR A 199 -10.00 -4.26 -21.44
N LEU A 200 -10.84 -4.00 -20.43
CA LEU A 200 -11.82 -4.99 -19.96
C LEU A 200 -12.87 -5.34 -21.01
N LYS A 201 -13.32 -4.37 -21.82
CA LYS A 201 -14.27 -4.63 -22.92
C LYS A 201 -13.65 -5.56 -23.97
N HIS A 202 -12.38 -5.37 -24.31
CA HIS A 202 -11.68 -6.23 -25.27
C HIS A 202 -11.41 -7.64 -24.73
N ALA A 203 -11.23 -7.78 -23.41
CA ALA A 203 -10.98 -9.05 -22.74
C ALA A 203 -12.21 -9.98 -22.60
N ILE A 204 -13.42 -9.49 -22.89
CA ILE A 204 -14.67 -10.20 -22.63
C ILE A 204 -15.30 -10.67 -23.95
N THR A 205 -15.33 -11.99 -24.18
CA THR A 205 -16.30 -12.63 -25.09
C THR A 205 -17.69 -12.52 -24.45
N PRO A 206 -18.77 -12.15 -25.17
CA PRO A 206 -20.04 -11.72 -24.59
C PRO A 206 -20.88 -12.90 -24.10
N LEU A 207 -20.44 -13.60 -23.06
CA LEU A 207 -21.21 -14.64 -22.39
C LEU A 207 -20.93 -14.55 -20.89
N LEU A 208 -21.87 -13.94 -20.16
CA LEU A 208 -22.33 -14.25 -18.78
C LEU A 208 -22.60 -13.00 -17.92
N ASN A 209 -23.88 -12.86 -17.57
CA ASN A 209 -24.55 -12.24 -16.42
C ASN A 209 -23.96 -10.95 -15.79
N GLN A 210 -24.75 -9.88 -15.90
CA GLN A 210 -24.56 -8.58 -15.26
C GLN A 210 -24.73 -8.68 -13.73
N TRP A 211 -23.62 -8.68 -13.00
CA TRP A 211 -23.59 -8.36 -11.57
C TRP A 211 -23.01 -6.94 -11.42
N THR A 212 -23.66 -6.10 -10.60
CA THR A 212 -23.25 -4.71 -10.36
C THR A 212 -22.07 -4.65 -9.39
N TYR A 213 -20.85 -4.80 -9.89
CA TYR A 213 -19.63 -4.48 -9.13
C TYR A 213 -19.28 -3.01 -9.35
N GLN A 214 -18.69 -2.34 -8.37
CA GLN A 214 -18.21 -0.96 -8.57
C GLN A 214 -16.72 -0.88 -8.28
N ALA A 215 -15.94 -0.59 -9.33
CA ALA A 215 -14.54 -0.23 -9.23
C ALA A 215 -14.44 1.30 -9.19
N MET A 216 -13.65 1.83 -8.28
CA MET A 216 -13.43 3.27 -8.14
C MET A 216 -11.95 3.56 -8.34
N VAL A 217 -11.65 4.32 -9.39
CA VAL A 217 -10.34 4.91 -9.61
C VAL A 217 -10.33 6.28 -8.98
N HIS A 218 -9.51 6.47 -7.96
CA HIS A 218 -9.50 7.69 -7.19
C HIS A 218 -8.08 8.25 -7.13
N GLN A 219 -7.95 9.56 -7.26
CA GLN A 219 -6.73 10.27 -6.90
C GLN A 219 -7.04 11.11 -5.65
N LEU A 220 -7.10 10.42 -4.50
CA LEU A 220 -7.15 11.13 -3.23
C LEU A 220 -5.81 11.80 -3.02
N ILE A 221 -5.77 13.11 -3.14
CA ILE A 221 -4.69 13.92 -2.61
C ILE A 221 -4.94 14.06 -1.10
N ASP A 222 -4.84 12.96 -0.37
CA ASP A 222 -4.75 12.99 1.09
C ASP A 222 -3.28 13.22 1.46
N SER A 223 -2.94 14.49 1.68
CA SER A 223 -1.59 14.89 2.07
C SER A 223 -1.36 14.84 3.58
N ILE A 224 -2.40 14.53 4.37
CA ILE A 224 -2.32 14.53 5.83
C ILE A 224 -1.99 13.13 6.33
N THR A 225 -2.79 12.13 5.95
CA THR A 225 -2.64 10.75 6.43
C THR A 225 -1.20 10.21 6.36
N PRO A 226 -0.48 10.33 5.22
CA PRO A 226 0.89 9.82 5.13
C PRO A 226 1.92 10.60 5.95
N LEU A 227 1.59 11.83 6.42
CA LEU A 227 2.47 12.65 7.25
C LEU A 227 2.27 12.42 8.75
N LEU A 228 1.20 11.76 9.19
CA LEU A 228 0.89 11.57 10.61
C LEU A 228 1.63 10.39 11.24
N ASN A 229 1.93 10.49 12.54
CA ASN A 229 2.53 9.38 13.26
C ASN A 229 1.47 8.30 13.41
N GLN A 230 1.90 7.07 13.21
CA GLN A 230 1.04 5.91 13.21
C GLN A 230 1.16 5.18 14.54
N TRP A 231 0.06 4.61 15.03
CA TRP A 231 0.00 3.97 16.35
C TRP A 231 -0.63 2.58 16.34
N THR A 232 -0.99 2.07 15.17
CA THR A 232 -1.35 0.66 14.98
C THR A 232 -0.11 -0.17 14.64
N TYR A 233 -0.09 -1.44 15.04
CA TYR A 233 1.14 -2.23 15.01
C TYR A 233 1.79 -2.32 13.62
N GLN A 234 1.06 -2.70 12.58
CA GLN A 234 1.57 -2.77 11.21
C GLN A 234 2.05 -1.41 10.69
N ALA A 235 1.29 -0.36 10.94
CA ALA A 235 1.62 0.98 10.48
C ALA A 235 2.87 1.54 11.18
N MET A 236 3.04 1.28 12.49
CA MET A 236 4.24 1.63 13.24
C MET A 236 5.48 0.91 12.72
N VAL A 237 5.39 -0.40 12.49
CA VAL A 237 6.50 -1.17 11.92
C VAL A 237 6.91 -0.58 10.58
N HIS A 238 5.96 -0.33 9.67
CA HIS A 238 6.24 0.27 8.36
C HIS A 238 6.82 1.69 8.42
N GLN A 239 6.45 2.47 9.44
CA GLN A 239 6.84 3.86 9.58
C GLN A 239 8.19 4.04 10.31
N LEU A 240 8.51 3.17 11.26
CA LEU A 240 9.65 3.33 12.16
C LEU A 240 10.73 2.28 11.95
N ILE A 241 10.38 1.08 11.48
CA ILE A 241 11.35 0.00 11.25
C ILE A 241 11.68 -0.06 9.77
N VAL A 242 12.63 0.78 9.34
CA VAL A 242 13.21 0.75 8.00
C VAL A 242 14.43 -0.19 7.94
N PRO A 243 14.76 -0.74 6.74
CA PRO A 243 15.96 -1.55 6.56
C PRO A 243 17.23 -0.83 7.04
N GLY A 244 18.10 -1.54 7.77
CA GLY A 244 19.37 -1.00 8.29
C GLY A 244 19.32 -0.41 9.71
N ILE A 245 18.21 -0.52 10.44
CA ILE A 245 18.12 -0.06 11.84
C ILE A 245 18.89 -0.99 12.79
N THR A 246 18.74 -2.30 12.64
CA THR A 246 19.53 -3.31 13.36
C THR A 246 19.70 -4.55 12.49
N LYS A 247 20.89 -5.19 12.55
CA LYS A 247 21.18 -6.46 11.86
C LYS A 247 20.17 -7.57 12.19
N GLU A 248 19.56 -7.52 13.37
CA GLU A 248 18.57 -8.50 13.83
C GLU A 248 17.19 -8.31 13.18
N LEU A 249 16.89 -7.10 12.68
CA LEU A 249 15.62 -6.77 12.03
C LEU A 249 15.73 -6.72 10.49
N GLU A 250 16.93 -6.82 9.93
CA GLU A 250 17.17 -6.76 8.46
C GLU A 250 16.48 -7.90 7.69
N GLU A 251 16.21 -9.05 8.32
CA GLU A 251 15.62 -10.24 7.67
C GLU A 251 14.27 -10.68 8.28
N VAL A 252 13.60 -9.83 9.05
CA VAL A 252 12.37 -10.23 9.74
C VAL A 252 11.15 -10.17 8.82
N VAL A 253 10.57 -11.34 8.53
CA VAL A 253 9.34 -11.46 7.73
C VAL A 253 8.10 -11.33 8.62
N MET A 254 7.19 -10.44 8.21
CA MET A 254 5.93 -10.13 8.87
C MET A 254 4.76 -10.50 7.95
N ASN A 255 4.19 -11.69 8.13
CA ASN A 255 3.08 -12.19 7.31
C ASN A 255 1.95 -12.70 8.22
N ALA A 256 0.75 -12.13 8.08
CA ALA A 256 -0.40 -12.49 8.90
C ALA A 256 -0.91 -13.92 8.64
N GLU A 257 -0.65 -14.51 7.48
CA GLU A 257 -1.10 -15.87 7.16
C GLU A 257 -0.34 -16.95 7.93
N TYR A 258 0.92 -16.67 8.29
CA TYR A 258 1.82 -17.63 8.96
C TYR A 258 2.21 -17.21 10.38
N ASP A 259 1.69 -16.08 10.85
CA ASP A 259 1.94 -15.55 12.17
C ASP A 259 0.63 -15.13 12.83
N GLU A 260 0.07 -16.04 13.62
CA GLU A 260 -1.20 -15.84 14.33
C GLU A 260 -1.14 -14.66 15.31
N PHE A 261 0.00 -14.47 15.99
CA PHE A 261 0.15 -13.34 16.90
C PHE A 261 0.11 -12.02 16.12
N TYR A 262 0.82 -11.95 14.99
CA TYR A 262 0.78 -10.78 14.13
C TYR A 262 -0.62 -10.55 13.55
N ALA A 263 -1.30 -11.57 13.03
CA ALA A 263 -2.63 -11.47 12.47
C ALA A 263 -3.65 -10.89 13.45
N ASN A 264 -3.61 -11.36 14.70
CA ASN A 264 -4.51 -10.91 15.76
C ASN A 264 -4.20 -9.49 16.24
N ASN A 265 -2.95 -9.02 16.06
CA ASN A 265 -2.49 -7.74 16.59
C ASN A 265 -2.16 -6.68 15.53
N LEU A 266 -2.36 -6.99 14.25
CA LEU A 266 -1.97 -6.16 13.11
C LEU A 266 -2.52 -4.72 13.22
N TYR A 267 -3.72 -4.60 13.77
CA TYR A 267 -4.44 -3.34 13.98
C TYR A 267 -4.53 -2.88 15.45
N SER A 268 -3.91 -3.61 16.38
CA SER A 268 -3.88 -3.22 17.79
C SER A 268 -3.09 -1.93 17.95
N ASN A 269 -3.54 -1.06 18.86
CA ASN A 269 -2.79 0.15 19.15
C ASN A 269 -1.53 -0.15 19.97
N PHE A 270 -0.60 0.81 20.06
CA PHE A 270 0.69 0.63 20.74
C PHE A 270 0.57 0.22 22.22
N GLY A 271 -0.47 0.67 22.93
CA GLY A 271 -0.74 0.24 24.31
C GLY A 271 -1.24 -1.22 24.36
N GLU A 272 -2.22 -1.55 23.53
CA GLU A 272 -2.78 -2.91 23.43
C GLU A 272 -1.74 -3.95 23.05
N ILE A 273 -0.89 -3.68 22.06
CA ILE A 273 0.16 -4.62 21.65
C ILE A 273 1.17 -4.87 22.78
N ALA A 274 1.51 -3.86 23.58
CA ALA A 274 2.40 -4.00 24.73
C ALA A 274 1.78 -4.90 25.83
N THR A 275 0.46 -4.81 26.04
CA THR A 275 -0.26 -5.73 26.93
C THR A 275 -0.32 -7.15 26.35
N ASN A 276 -0.61 -7.29 25.06
CA ASN A 276 -0.77 -8.58 24.42
C ASN A 276 0.56 -9.36 24.34
N ILE A 277 1.70 -8.68 24.14
CA ILE A 277 3.01 -9.33 24.17
C ILE A 277 3.39 -9.76 25.58
N LYS A 278 3.02 -8.98 26.60
CA LYS A 278 3.22 -9.37 28.00
C LYS A 278 2.44 -10.65 28.32
N GLY A 279 1.16 -10.71 27.92
CA GLY A 279 0.35 -11.92 28.08
C GLY A 279 0.91 -13.13 27.31
N LEU A 280 1.41 -12.93 26.09
CA LEU A 280 2.10 -13.99 25.33
C LEU A 280 3.33 -14.52 26.09
N MET A 281 4.09 -13.62 26.72
CA MET A 281 5.28 -13.99 27.48
C MET A 281 4.95 -14.69 28.80
N GLU A 282 3.94 -14.23 29.53
CA GLU A 282 3.44 -14.89 30.76
C GLU A 282 2.96 -16.31 30.47
N HIS A 283 2.14 -16.50 29.42
CA HIS A 283 1.69 -17.83 28.99
C HIS A 283 2.88 -18.74 28.62
N PHE A 284 3.92 -18.18 28.01
CA PHE A 284 5.14 -18.91 27.68
C PHE A 284 5.95 -19.29 28.93
N GLN A 285 6.05 -18.40 29.93
CA GLN A 285 6.73 -18.68 31.20
C GLN A 285 6.03 -19.77 32.00
N GLU A 286 4.69 -19.75 32.06
CA GLU A 286 3.89 -20.78 32.72
C GLU A 286 4.16 -22.17 32.11
N LYS A 287 4.15 -22.25 30.77
CA LYS A 287 4.40 -23.50 30.04
C LYS A 287 5.81 -24.07 30.31
N HIS A 288 6.79 -23.20 30.56
CA HIS A 288 8.18 -23.58 30.77
C HIS A 288 8.66 -23.48 32.22
N LYS A 289 7.75 -23.27 33.19
CA LYS A 289 8.01 -23.22 34.64
C LYS A 289 9.12 -22.23 35.03
N SER A 290 9.21 -21.09 34.35
CA SER A 290 10.12 -20.00 34.72
C SER A 290 9.47 -19.10 35.77
N GLN A 291 10.20 -18.73 36.83
CA GLN A 291 9.72 -17.86 37.91
C GLN A 291 10.19 -16.40 37.78
N SER A 292 10.81 -16.01 36.67
CA SER A 292 11.28 -14.64 36.47
C SER A 292 10.11 -13.67 36.43
N LYS A 293 10.11 -12.64 37.28
CA LYS A 293 9.14 -11.54 37.16
C LYS A 293 9.46 -10.70 35.92
N ILE A 294 8.45 -10.45 35.10
CA ILE A 294 8.54 -9.61 33.91
C ILE A 294 7.51 -8.49 34.05
N GLU A 295 7.99 -7.28 34.26
CA GLU A 295 7.12 -6.12 34.49
C GLU A 295 7.20 -5.11 33.34
N SER A 296 8.32 -5.09 32.61
CA SER A 296 8.58 -4.15 31.52
C SER A 296 9.01 -4.83 30.20
N ILE A 297 8.90 -4.09 29.09
CA ILE A 297 9.42 -4.52 27.78
C ILE A 297 10.95 -4.73 27.82
N GLY A 298 11.67 -3.99 28.66
CA GLY A 298 13.11 -4.18 28.88
C GLY A 298 13.43 -5.53 29.53
N ASP A 299 12.61 -5.95 30.50
CA ASP A 299 12.74 -7.27 31.14
C ASP A 299 12.48 -8.38 30.13
N MET A 300 11.48 -8.19 29.26
CA MET A 300 11.15 -9.15 28.20
C MET A 300 12.34 -9.41 27.27
N LYS A 301 13.00 -8.33 26.82
CA LYS A 301 14.18 -8.44 25.96
C LYS A 301 15.35 -9.11 26.69
N THR A 302 15.67 -8.63 27.89
CA THR A 302 16.75 -9.19 28.73
C THR A 302 16.54 -10.68 28.99
N PHE A 303 15.29 -11.10 29.21
CA PHE A 303 14.95 -12.51 29.39
C PHE A 303 15.26 -13.34 28.14
N ILE A 304 14.88 -12.88 26.94
CA ILE A 304 15.19 -13.61 25.70
C ILE A 304 16.70 -13.71 25.46
N GLU A 305 17.44 -12.64 25.76
CA GLU A 305 18.90 -12.61 25.61
C GLU A 305 19.61 -13.57 26.58
N ASN A 306 19.16 -13.62 27.84
CA ASN A 306 19.74 -14.48 28.88
C ASN A 306 19.43 -15.97 28.69
N TYR A 307 18.46 -16.30 27.85
CA TYR A 307 18.05 -17.68 27.60
C TYR A 307 17.93 -17.96 26.08
N PRO A 308 19.06 -18.08 25.35
CA PRO A 308 19.08 -18.30 23.90
C PRO A 308 18.35 -19.56 23.44
N GLN A 309 18.22 -20.56 24.32
CA GLN A 309 17.39 -21.74 24.08
C GLN A 309 15.91 -21.41 23.87
N PHE A 310 15.38 -20.34 24.49
CA PHE A 310 14.02 -19.85 24.24
C PHE A 310 13.87 -19.21 22.86
N LYS A 311 14.90 -18.52 22.36
CA LYS A 311 14.93 -17.99 20.98
C LYS A 311 14.80 -19.12 19.94
N LYS A 312 15.38 -20.30 20.22
CA LYS A 312 15.23 -21.50 19.38
C LYS A 312 13.87 -22.18 19.54
N LEU A 313 13.24 -22.07 20.71
CA LEU A 313 11.97 -22.74 21.02
C LEU A 313 10.74 -21.95 20.55
N SER A 314 10.82 -20.62 20.48
CA SER A 314 9.72 -19.75 20.05
C SER A 314 10.22 -18.54 19.26
N GLY A 315 10.35 -18.73 17.94
CA GLY A 315 10.72 -17.66 17.01
C GLY A 315 9.73 -16.49 17.02
N THR A 316 8.43 -16.76 17.17
CA THR A 316 7.37 -15.74 17.21
C THR A 316 7.51 -14.82 18.42
N VAL A 317 7.69 -15.36 19.64
CA VAL A 317 7.87 -14.55 20.86
C VAL A 317 9.12 -13.67 20.72
N SER A 318 10.25 -14.27 20.32
CA SER A 318 11.49 -13.51 20.13
C SER A 318 11.32 -12.38 19.12
N LYS A 319 10.71 -12.67 17.97
CA LYS A 319 10.48 -11.70 16.90
C LYS A 319 9.67 -10.49 17.38
N HIS A 320 8.50 -10.73 17.97
CA HIS A 320 7.60 -9.65 18.35
C HIS A 320 8.10 -8.86 19.55
N VAL A 321 8.76 -9.50 20.52
CA VAL A 321 9.42 -8.77 21.61
C VAL A 321 10.54 -7.86 21.08
N THR A 322 11.38 -8.35 20.17
CA THR A 322 12.45 -7.52 19.57
C THR A 322 11.86 -6.32 18.83
N ILE A 323 10.82 -6.53 18.01
CA ILE A 323 10.15 -5.45 17.28
C ILE A 323 9.55 -4.43 18.24
N ILE A 324 8.76 -4.86 19.22
CA ILE A 324 8.06 -3.96 20.15
C ILE A 324 9.06 -3.22 21.06
N SER A 325 10.13 -3.89 21.47
CA SER A 325 11.23 -3.27 22.21
C SER A 325 11.88 -2.16 21.40
N GLU A 326 12.13 -2.39 20.11
CA GLU A 326 12.69 -1.38 19.22
C GLU A 326 11.71 -0.22 18.97
N LEU A 327 10.42 -0.50 18.73
CA LEU A 327 9.39 0.54 18.63
C LEU A 327 9.35 1.40 19.90
N SER A 328 9.35 0.79 21.08
CA SER A 328 9.36 1.48 22.37
C SER A 328 10.60 2.36 22.54
N ARG A 329 11.78 1.82 22.17
CA ARG A 329 13.04 2.57 22.17
C ARG A 329 12.98 3.80 21.26
N LEU A 330 12.48 3.66 20.03
CA LEU A 330 12.37 4.76 19.06
C LEU A 330 11.35 5.81 19.51
N VAL A 331 10.20 5.39 20.05
CA VAL A 331 9.17 6.28 20.61
C VAL A 331 9.76 7.14 21.74
N GLY A 332 10.50 6.53 22.66
CA GLY A 332 11.16 7.24 23.76
C GLY A 332 12.33 8.11 23.29
N LEU A 333 13.17 7.60 22.37
CA LEU A 333 14.34 8.31 21.86
C LEU A 333 13.97 9.60 21.14
N TYR A 334 12.93 9.55 20.31
CA TYR A 334 12.50 10.67 19.47
C TYR A 334 11.29 11.44 20.03
N HIS A 335 10.88 11.15 21.27
CA HIS A 335 9.75 11.79 21.95
C HIS A 335 8.47 11.80 21.08
N LEU A 336 8.18 10.68 20.40
CA LEU A 336 7.14 10.63 19.36
C LEU A 336 5.72 10.86 19.90
N LEU A 337 5.48 10.63 21.19
CA LEU A 337 4.19 10.94 21.84
C LEU A 337 3.91 12.45 21.82
N GLU A 338 4.90 13.29 22.16
CA GLU A 338 4.75 14.76 22.17
C GLU A 338 4.59 15.32 20.75
N VAL A 339 5.35 14.77 19.80
CA VAL A 339 5.21 15.10 18.38
C VAL A 339 3.82 14.74 17.89
N SER A 340 3.38 13.51 18.13
CA SER A 340 2.08 13.02 17.66
C SER A 340 0.91 13.76 18.30
N GLU A 341 1.00 14.11 19.59
CA GLU A 341 -0.02 14.96 20.22
C GLU A 341 -0.13 16.31 19.50
N THR A 342 1.02 16.91 19.18
CA THR A 342 1.05 18.18 18.44
C THR A 342 0.51 18.02 17.01
N GLU A 343 0.82 16.93 16.32
CA GLU A 343 0.26 16.61 15.00
C GLU A 343 -1.28 16.47 15.05
N GLN A 344 -1.81 15.71 16.00
CA GLN A 344 -3.25 15.50 16.14
C GLN A 344 -3.97 16.78 16.54
N HIS A 345 -3.40 17.55 17.47
CA HIS A 345 -3.91 18.86 17.83
C HIS A 345 -3.93 19.79 16.62
N LEU A 346 -2.83 19.84 15.89
CA LEU A 346 -2.70 20.63 14.66
C LEU A 346 -3.70 20.17 13.59
N VAL A 347 -4.00 18.89 13.41
CA VAL A 347 -4.92 18.46 12.35
C VAL A 347 -6.39 18.55 12.77
N CYS A 348 -6.73 18.26 14.03
CA CYS A 348 -8.13 18.06 14.43
C CYS A 348 -8.76 19.25 15.16
N GLN A 349 -8.05 19.94 16.07
CA GLN A 349 -8.71 20.79 17.09
C GLN A 349 -7.92 22.03 17.55
N GLY A 350 -6.75 22.31 16.97
CA GLY A 350 -5.80 23.27 17.55
C GLY A 350 -6.10 24.75 17.31
N ASP A 351 -5.99 25.55 18.36
CA ASP A 351 -5.88 27.00 18.23
C ASP A 351 -4.56 27.36 17.53
N HIS A 352 -4.60 28.34 16.63
CA HIS A 352 -3.43 28.72 15.84
C HIS A 352 -2.23 29.09 16.72
N ASN A 353 -2.44 29.91 17.75
CA ASN A 353 -1.35 30.43 18.56
C ASN A 353 -0.72 29.34 19.44
N ASP A 354 -1.56 28.47 20.01
CA ASP A 354 -1.08 27.31 20.79
C ASP A 354 -0.25 26.35 19.93
N VAL A 355 -0.73 26.02 18.72
CA VAL A 355 0.00 25.18 17.76
C VAL A 355 1.37 25.80 17.42
N VAL A 356 1.42 27.09 17.13
CA VAL A 356 2.69 27.78 16.83
C VAL A 356 3.68 27.69 18.00
N GLN A 357 3.22 27.90 19.24
CA GLN A 357 4.10 27.81 20.42
C GLN A 357 4.61 26.39 20.65
N LYS A 358 3.75 25.38 20.49
CA LYS A 358 4.13 23.96 20.57
C LYS A 358 5.19 23.61 19.53
N ILE A 359 5.01 24.02 18.27
CA ILE A 359 6.00 23.79 17.20
C ILE A 359 7.33 24.49 17.55
N LYS A 360 7.30 25.76 17.98
CA LYS A 360 8.53 26.49 18.39
C LYS A 360 9.28 25.80 19.53
N ARG A 361 8.57 25.19 20.47
CA ARG A 361 9.17 24.39 21.55
C ARG A 361 9.86 23.14 21.00
N LEU A 362 9.18 22.39 20.13
CA LEU A 362 9.68 21.15 19.54
C LEU A 362 10.88 21.38 18.61
N ILE A 363 10.89 22.48 17.85
CA ILE A 363 12.03 22.87 17.01
C ILE A 363 13.32 22.94 17.83
N LYS A 364 13.26 23.45 19.06
CA LYS A 364 14.44 23.63 19.94
C LYS A 364 14.89 22.36 20.65
N ASN A 365 14.14 21.27 20.55
CA ASN A 365 14.45 20.02 21.24
C ASN A 365 15.26 19.08 20.33
N ASP A 366 16.56 18.97 20.56
CA ASP A 366 17.50 18.17 19.76
C ASP A 366 17.18 16.67 19.69
N LYS A 367 16.30 16.16 20.58
CA LYS A 367 15.84 14.77 20.52
C LYS A 367 14.81 14.51 19.42
N ILE A 368 14.10 15.54 18.96
CA ILE A 368 13.13 15.42 17.87
C ILE A 368 13.87 15.31 16.54
N ARG A 369 13.49 14.37 15.67
CA ARG A 369 14.15 14.20 14.36
C ARG A 369 13.79 15.34 13.41
N ASP A 370 14.67 15.62 12.48
CA ASP A 370 14.41 16.59 11.41
C ASP A 370 13.20 16.22 10.54
N LEU A 371 12.98 14.91 10.34
CA LEU A 371 11.78 14.41 9.67
C LEU A 371 10.50 14.78 10.44
N ASP A 372 10.50 14.69 11.76
CA ASP A 372 9.32 15.01 12.58
C ASP A 372 9.03 16.51 12.60
N ILE A 373 10.07 17.36 12.61
CA ILE A 373 9.90 18.80 12.43
C ILE A 373 9.36 19.13 11.03
N LEU A 374 9.88 18.49 9.99
CA LEU A 374 9.37 18.66 8.63
C LEU A 374 7.88 18.36 8.54
N ARG A 375 7.44 17.26 9.18
CA ARG A 375 6.03 16.84 9.20
C ARG A 375 5.15 17.87 9.88
N LEU A 376 5.55 18.36 11.05
CA LEU A 376 4.83 19.44 11.76
C LEU A 376 4.70 20.71 10.91
N LEU A 377 5.80 21.13 10.28
CA LEU A 377 5.81 22.31 9.40
C LEU A 377 4.94 22.10 8.16
N SER A 378 4.94 20.90 7.58
CA SER A 378 4.15 20.56 6.39
C SER A 378 2.66 20.55 6.71
N LEU A 379 2.27 19.92 7.82
CA LEU A 379 0.88 19.93 8.29
C LEU A 379 0.43 21.36 8.63
N TYR A 380 1.28 22.16 9.30
CA TYR A 380 1.00 23.56 9.59
C TYR A 380 0.74 24.35 8.30
N ALA A 381 1.62 24.19 7.32
CA ALA A 381 1.50 24.86 6.02
C ALA A 381 0.18 24.52 5.33
N LEU A 382 -0.21 23.23 5.32
CA LEU A 382 -1.47 22.75 4.74
C LEU A 382 -2.73 23.27 5.47
N ARG A 383 -2.68 23.37 6.81
CA ARG A 383 -3.84 23.84 7.62
C ARG A 383 -4.03 25.34 7.53
N TYR A 384 -2.95 26.10 7.71
CA TYR A 384 -2.99 27.54 7.92
C TYR A 384 -2.57 28.35 6.69
N GLU A 385 -2.56 27.76 5.49
CA GLU A 385 -2.16 28.38 4.23
C GLU A 385 -2.74 29.81 4.05
N ARG A 386 -4.04 29.99 4.31
CA ARG A 386 -4.75 31.29 4.19
C ARG A 386 -5.07 31.94 5.54
N HIS A 387 -4.46 31.50 6.64
CA HIS A 387 -4.69 32.10 7.95
C HIS A 387 -4.14 33.53 7.98
N ALA A 388 -4.89 34.49 8.54
CA ALA A 388 -4.49 35.91 8.55
C ALA A 388 -3.15 36.13 9.28
N SER A 389 -2.90 35.36 10.33
CA SER A 389 -1.66 35.39 11.12
C SER A 389 -0.72 34.23 10.79
N ASN A 390 -0.66 33.78 9.53
CA ASN A 390 0.20 32.67 9.12
C ASN A 390 1.69 32.97 9.45
N GLU A 391 2.29 32.12 10.29
CA GLU A 391 3.67 32.22 10.78
C GLU A 391 4.63 31.22 10.11
N LEU A 392 4.28 30.63 8.95
CA LEU A 392 5.11 29.60 8.30
C LEU A 392 6.55 30.08 8.04
N ASN A 393 6.75 31.32 7.60
CA ASN A 393 8.09 31.87 7.36
C ASN A 393 8.88 32.04 8.66
N THR A 394 8.21 32.45 9.74
CA THR A 394 8.81 32.53 11.08
C THR A 394 9.23 31.15 11.57
N LEU A 395 8.37 30.14 11.41
CA LEU A 395 8.68 28.76 11.78
C LEU A 395 9.84 28.19 10.94
N LYS A 396 9.92 28.51 9.64
CA LYS A 396 11.06 28.15 8.79
C LYS A 396 12.36 28.79 9.28
N TYR A 397 12.33 30.08 9.61
CA TYR A 397 13.49 30.80 10.14
C TYR A 397 13.96 30.23 11.49
N GLU A 398 13.05 30.02 12.44
CA GLU A 398 13.36 29.38 13.73
C GLU A 398 13.95 27.98 13.52
N THR A 399 13.42 27.22 12.55
CA THR A 399 13.96 25.91 12.19
C THR A 399 15.38 26.01 11.66
N GLN A 400 15.67 26.91 10.73
CA GLN A 400 17.02 27.11 10.17
C GLN A 400 18.02 27.61 11.22
N LYS A 401 17.56 28.38 12.21
CA LYS A 401 18.40 28.89 13.31
C LYS A 401 18.82 27.78 14.27
N HIS A 402 17.93 26.84 14.56
CA HIS A 402 18.17 25.78 15.55
C HIS A 402 18.58 24.43 14.94
N ARG A 403 18.31 24.22 13.64
CA ARG A 403 18.51 22.93 12.95
C ARG A 403 19.10 23.11 11.57
N ARG A 404 19.82 22.09 11.11
CA ARG A 404 20.36 22.00 9.76
C ARG A 404 19.57 20.99 8.95
N LEU A 405 18.38 21.38 8.51
CA LEU A 405 17.55 20.51 7.68
C LEU A 405 18.24 20.21 6.34
N PRO A 406 18.14 18.98 5.82
CA PRO A 406 18.52 18.65 4.45
C PRO A 406 17.80 19.56 3.45
N GLU A 407 18.50 19.95 2.37
CA GLU A 407 17.93 20.79 1.30
C GLU A 407 16.65 20.19 0.71
N LYS A 408 16.62 18.86 0.55
CA LYS A 408 15.44 18.09 0.14
C LYS A 408 14.19 18.42 0.97
N TYR A 409 14.33 18.62 2.28
CA TYR A 409 13.20 18.92 3.18
C TYR A 409 12.71 20.35 3.01
N ILE A 410 13.61 21.29 2.72
CA ILE A 410 13.24 22.68 2.42
C ILE A 410 12.43 22.74 1.13
N HIS A 411 12.85 22.00 0.09
CA HIS A 411 12.12 21.89 -1.16
C HIS A 411 10.76 21.20 -0.96
N PHE A 412 10.70 20.14 -0.15
CA PHE A 412 9.44 19.46 0.16
C PHE A 412 8.40 20.39 0.79
N LEU A 413 8.79 21.32 1.67
CA LEU A 413 7.85 22.28 2.28
C LEU A 413 7.19 23.22 1.26
N GLN A 414 7.82 23.47 0.12
CA GLN A 414 7.21 24.21 -0.98
C GLN A 414 6.33 23.26 -1.81
N ALA A 415 6.88 22.10 -2.17
CA ALA A 415 6.20 21.10 -2.98
C ALA A 415 4.89 20.61 -2.35
N ILE A 416 4.84 20.42 -1.03
CA ILE A 416 3.64 19.92 -0.35
C ILE A 416 2.44 20.89 -0.44
N LEU A 417 2.69 22.21 -0.55
CA LEU A 417 1.63 23.19 -0.78
C LEU A 417 1.12 23.18 -2.23
N GLU A 418 2.02 22.91 -3.17
CA GLU A 418 1.64 22.71 -4.58
C GLU A 418 0.92 21.37 -4.77
N TYR A 419 1.25 20.37 -3.95
CA TYR A 419 0.61 19.06 -3.94
C TYR A 419 -0.75 19.05 -3.25
N GLY A 420 -0.82 19.47 -1.99
CA GLY A 420 -2.01 19.33 -1.14
C GLY A 420 -2.63 20.66 -0.67
N GLY A 421 -2.16 21.80 -1.17
CA GLY A 421 -2.67 23.12 -0.76
C GLY A 421 -4.07 23.43 -1.26
N LEU A 422 -4.70 24.47 -0.74
CA LEU A 422 -6.06 24.91 -1.03
C LEU A 422 -6.36 25.14 -2.51
N LYS A 423 -5.34 25.45 -3.32
CA LYS A 423 -5.49 25.63 -4.77
C LYS A 423 -5.68 24.30 -5.52
N PHE A 424 -5.07 23.23 -5.04
CA PHE A 424 -4.98 21.94 -5.73
C PHE A 424 -5.82 20.86 -5.06
N ARG A 425 -6.03 20.94 -3.74
CA ARG A 425 -6.89 20.03 -2.99
C ARG A 425 -8.36 20.29 -3.32
N GLN A 426 -9.08 19.20 -3.55
CA GLN A 426 -10.48 19.23 -3.99
C GLN A 426 -11.47 18.90 -2.87
N ALA A 427 -10.96 18.35 -1.76
CA ALA A 427 -11.69 18.02 -0.55
C ALA A 427 -11.19 18.86 0.62
N ASP A 428 -12.07 19.07 1.60
CA ASP A 428 -11.69 19.69 2.86
C ASP A 428 -10.93 18.69 3.72
N LEU A 429 -9.59 18.76 3.68
CA LEU A 429 -8.71 17.87 4.45
C LEU A 429 -8.86 18.04 5.97
N PHE A 430 -9.42 19.16 6.44
CA PHE A 430 -9.48 19.49 7.87
C PHE A 430 -10.91 19.52 8.41
N ASN A 431 -11.92 19.13 7.60
CA ASN A 431 -13.35 19.14 7.97
C ASN A 431 -13.83 20.49 8.54
N THR A 432 -13.24 21.60 8.07
CA THR A 432 -13.45 22.96 8.57
C THR A 432 -14.84 23.57 8.34
N GLN A 433 -15.80 22.93 7.68
CA GLN A 433 -17.10 23.55 7.41
C GLN A 433 -18.30 22.60 7.53
N THR A 434 -18.95 22.58 8.70
CA THR A 434 -20.42 22.68 8.88
C THR A 434 -20.78 22.68 10.37
N PRO A 435 -21.81 23.43 10.82
CA PRO A 435 -22.30 23.39 12.20
C PRO A 435 -22.64 21.97 12.69
N MET A 436 -23.11 21.09 11.79
CA MET A 436 -23.38 19.68 12.08
C MET A 436 -22.11 18.82 12.29
N ALA A 437 -20.99 19.18 11.64
CA ALA A 437 -19.69 18.53 11.88
C ALA A 437 -19.17 18.87 13.27
N ILE A 438 -19.33 20.15 13.69
CA ILE A 438 -19.06 20.61 15.05
C ILE A 438 -19.92 19.83 16.06
N THR A 439 -21.23 19.62 15.81
CA THR A 439 -22.09 18.84 16.72
C THR A 439 -21.66 17.36 16.81
N ARG A 440 -21.24 16.73 15.71
CA ARG A 440 -20.70 15.35 15.73
C ARG A 440 -19.36 15.26 16.45
N GLN A 441 -18.51 16.27 16.30
CA GLN A 441 -17.21 16.36 16.96
C GLN A 441 -17.39 16.61 18.47
N PHE A 442 -18.40 17.38 18.86
CA PHE A 442 -18.83 17.58 20.25
C PHE A 442 -19.38 16.29 20.88
N ILE A 443 -20.22 15.53 20.15
CA ILE A 443 -20.74 14.23 20.61
C ILE A 443 -19.62 13.17 20.72
N ARG A 444 -18.60 13.21 19.86
CA ARG A 444 -17.38 12.40 20.00
C ARG A 444 -16.55 12.82 21.22
N GLY A 445 -16.40 14.12 21.47
CA GLY A 445 -15.74 14.64 22.68
C GLY A 445 -16.45 14.22 23.98
N LEU A 446 -17.77 14.08 23.97
CA LEU A 446 -18.57 13.59 25.10
C LEU A 446 -18.51 12.07 25.31
N ARG A 447 -18.06 11.30 24.31
CA ARG A 447 -17.89 9.83 24.42
C ARG A 447 -16.50 9.41 24.90
N GLY A 448 -15.60 10.36 25.15
CA GLY A 448 -14.18 10.08 25.32
C GLY A 448 -13.56 9.75 23.97
N VAL A 449 -12.48 10.45 23.62
CA VAL A 449 -11.62 10.00 22.54
C VAL A 449 -10.73 8.92 23.14
N ASP A 450 -10.90 7.66 22.72
CA ASP A 450 -10.16 6.52 23.31
C ASP A 450 -8.63 6.63 23.14
N ASN A 451 -8.13 7.53 22.26
CA ASN A 451 -6.71 7.79 22.09
C ASN A 451 -6.40 9.22 21.56
N VAL A 452 -5.69 10.05 22.34
CA VAL A 452 -5.28 11.41 21.93
C VAL A 452 -4.28 11.44 20.78
N TYR A 453 -3.58 10.33 20.53
CA TYR A 453 -2.55 10.22 19.50
C TYR A 453 -3.10 9.75 18.14
N ALA A 454 -4.39 9.38 18.06
CA ALA A 454 -5.03 8.83 16.86
C ALA A 454 -6.47 9.37 16.66
N GLN A 455 -6.62 10.70 16.62
CA GLN A 455 -7.93 11.36 16.46
C GLN A 455 -8.35 11.55 15.00
N HIS A 456 -7.36 11.74 14.14
CA HIS A 456 -7.52 11.94 12.71
C HIS A 456 -8.27 10.77 12.07
N VAL A 457 -9.08 11.09 11.06
CA VAL A 457 -9.81 10.10 10.26
C VAL A 457 -9.48 10.37 8.79
N PRO A 458 -8.90 9.40 8.06
CA PRO A 458 -8.54 9.56 6.66
C PRO A 458 -9.72 9.93 5.77
N LEU A 459 -9.45 10.74 4.74
CA LEU A 459 -10.46 11.26 3.82
C LEU A 459 -11.21 10.15 3.09
N ILE A 460 -10.53 9.02 2.81
CA ILE A 460 -11.11 7.87 2.12
C ILE A 460 -12.34 7.32 2.85
N LYS A 461 -12.40 7.44 4.18
CA LYS A 461 -13.52 6.92 4.96
C LYS A 461 -14.82 7.65 4.64
N ASP A 462 -14.80 8.99 4.60
CA ASP A 462 -15.98 9.79 4.30
C ASP A 462 -16.48 9.56 2.88
N LEU A 463 -15.57 9.36 1.93
CA LEU A 463 -15.91 8.97 0.57
C LEU A 463 -16.65 7.63 0.53
N ILE A 464 -16.13 6.61 1.22
CA ILE A 464 -16.74 5.29 1.24
C ILE A 464 -18.08 5.32 1.96
N ASP A 465 -18.19 6.07 3.06
CA ASP A 465 -19.46 6.28 3.77
C ASP A 465 -20.51 6.92 2.84
N GLN A 466 -20.12 7.91 2.04
CA GLN A 466 -21.00 8.49 1.02
C GLN A 466 -21.38 7.46 -0.04
N LEU A 467 -20.43 6.63 -0.48
CA LEU A 467 -20.67 5.61 -1.49
C LEU A 467 -21.63 4.51 -1.00
N LEU A 468 -21.38 3.94 0.18
CA LEU A 468 -22.23 2.91 0.80
C LEU A 468 -23.67 3.43 1.06
N ARG A 469 -23.81 4.73 1.31
CA ARG A 469 -25.11 5.39 1.52
C ARG A 469 -25.78 5.82 0.22
N GLY A 470 -25.15 5.65 -0.94
CA GLY A 470 -25.65 6.13 -2.23
C GLY A 470 -25.72 7.66 -2.33
N LYS A 471 -24.88 8.37 -1.57
CA LYS A 471 -24.82 9.85 -1.50
C LYS A 471 -23.63 10.45 -2.24
N LEU A 472 -22.80 9.61 -2.86
CA LEU A 472 -21.66 10.08 -3.63
C LEU A 472 -22.13 10.84 -4.87
N LYS A 473 -21.67 12.08 -5.05
CA LYS A 473 -22.12 12.97 -6.11
C LYS A 473 -21.62 12.49 -7.49
N ASP A 474 -22.53 12.11 -8.37
CA ASP A 474 -22.22 11.70 -9.75
C ASP A 474 -21.43 12.74 -10.56
N PRO A 475 -21.67 14.06 -10.44
CA PRO A 475 -20.86 15.05 -11.15
C PRO A 475 -19.39 15.07 -10.73
N SER A 476 -19.10 14.71 -9.47
CA SER A 476 -17.73 14.62 -8.94
C SER A 476 -17.10 13.26 -9.24
N TYR A 477 -17.92 12.21 -9.32
CA TYR A 477 -17.50 10.83 -9.56
C TYR A 477 -18.32 10.15 -10.66
N PRO A 478 -18.17 10.56 -11.94
CA PRO A 478 -18.92 9.98 -13.04
C PRO A 478 -18.52 8.51 -13.31
N ASN A 479 -19.41 7.78 -13.99
CA ASN A 479 -19.13 6.47 -14.57
C ASN A 479 -18.47 6.63 -15.95
N VAL A 480 -17.53 5.76 -16.32
CA VAL A 480 -16.88 5.80 -17.65
C VAL A 480 -17.88 5.60 -18.79
N ASN A 481 -18.90 4.74 -18.59
CA ASN A 481 -19.90 4.38 -19.62
C ASN A 481 -21.27 5.03 -19.36
N SER A 482 -21.32 6.27 -18.87
CA SER A 482 -22.59 6.95 -18.55
C SER A 482 -23.62 6.92 -19.69
N LYS A 483 -23.22 6.91 -20.97
CA LYS A 483 -24.16 6.89 -22.11
C LYS A 483 -25.00 5.60 -22.22
N ASP A 484 -24.45 4.45 -21.86
CA ASP A 484 -25.17 3.16 -21.92
C ASP A 484 -26.01 2.90 -20.65
N GLN A 485 -25.60 3.49 -19.52
CA GLN A 485 -26.30 3.35 -18.22
C GLN A 485 -27.39 4.38 -17.97
N ILE A 486 -27.44 5.52 -18.68
CA ILE A 486 -28.54 6.49 -18.57
C ILE A 486 -29.90 5.81 -18.84
N ASN A 487 -29.95 4.84 -19.76
CA ASN A 487 -31.18 4.07 -20.00
C ASN A 487 -31.57 3.15 -18.82
N GLN A 488 -30.61 2.61 -18.06
CA GLN A 488 -30.87 1.77 -16.88
C GLN A 488 -31.10 2.60 -15.59
N GLN A 489 -30.43 3.74 -15.44
CA GLN A 489 -30.64 4.68 -14.33
C GLN A 489 -31.99 5.39 -14.43
N ASN A 490 -32.45 5.73 -15.64
CA ASN A 490 -33.80 6.27 -15.84
C ASN A 490 -34.90 5.26 -15.46
N LEU A 491 -34.68 3.96 -15.71
CA LEU A 491 -35.60 2.88 -15.30
C LEU A 491 -35.63 2.63 -13.78
N SER A 492 -34.48 2.75 -13.10
CA SER A 492 -34.37 2.55 -11.64
C SER A 492 -34.75 3.80 -10.83
N GLN A 493 -34.54 5.01 -11.36
CA GLN A 493 -35.06 6.26 -10.78
C GLN A 493 -36.59 6.37 -10.89
N GLN A 494 -37.20 5.82 -11.95
CA GLN A 494 -38.67 5.70 -12.04
C GLN A 494 -39.27 4.74 -11.00
N GLN A 495 -38.46 3.85 -10.40
CA GLN A 495 -38.89 2.89 -9.36
C GLN A 495 -38.36 3.24 -7.94
N GLY A 496 -37.68 4.38 -7.76
CA GLY A 496 -37.19 4.81 -6.44
C GLY A 496 -36.10 3.94 -5.81
N GLN A 497 -35.45 3.05 -6.57
CA GLN A 497 -34.40 2.16 -6.03
C GLN A 497 -33.00 2.76 -6.21
N ILE A 498 -32.40 3.20 -5.09
CA ILE A 498 -30.98 3.55 -5.04
C ILE A 498 -30.17 2.24 -5.10
N ILE A 499 -29.45 2.01 -6.20
CA ILE A 499 -28.54 0.86 -6.34
C ILE A 499 -27.35 1.09 -5.41
N LYS A 500 -27.30 0.35 -4.29
CA LYS A 500 -26.14 0.35 -3.38
C LYS A 500 -25.14 -0.71 -3.86
N PRO A 501 -23.84 -0.39 -3.95
CA PRO A 501 -22.85 -1.39 -4.31
C PRO A 501 -22.75 -2.44 -3.20
N SER A 502 -22.80 -3.72 -3.58
CA SER A 502 -22.57 -4.84 -2.65
C SER A 502 -21.10 -5.01 -2.30
N GLU A 503 -20.21 -4.59 -3.21
CA GLU A 503 -18.76 -4.70 -3.12
C GLU A 503 -18.11 -3.49 -3.78
N ILE A 504 -17.05 -2.99 -3.15
CA ILE A 504 -16.34 -1.77 -3.56
C ILE A 504 -14.86 -2.11 -3.72
N ILE A 505 -14.30 -1.83 -4.89
CA ILE A 505 -12.85 -1.93 -5.13
C ILE A 505 -12.33 -0.52 -5.36
N ILE A 506 -11.40 -0.08 -4.51
CA ILE A 506 -10.82 1.27 -4.58
C ILE A 506 -9.37 1.15 -5.01
N TYR A 507 -9.00 1.98 -5.97
CA TYR A 507 -7.62 2.20 -6.35
C TYR A 507 -7.24 3.66 -6.14
N VAL A 508 -6.19 3.91 -5.35
CA VAL A 508 -5.65 5.26 -5.11
C VAL A 508 -4.37 5.46 -5.94
N ILE A 509 -4.45 6.37 -6.92
CA ILE A 509 -3.29 6.82 -7.70
C ILE A 509 -2.35 7.58 -6.77
N GLY A 510 -1.06 7.22 -6.79
CA GLY A 510 -0.07 7.77 -5.86
C GLY A 510 -0.06 7.06 -4.50
N GLY A 511 -0.76 5.92 -4.39
CA GLY A 511 -0.62 4.99 -3.27
C GLY A 511 -1.56 5.23 -2.09
N VAL A 512 -1.43 4.35 -1.11
CA VAL A 512 -2.25 4.28 0.11
C VAL A 512 -1.37 4.15 1.34
N THR A 513 -1.96 4.21 2.52
CA THR A 513 -1.29 4.03 3.81
C THR A 513 -1.91 2.87 4.60
N TYR A 514 -1.17 2.35 5.58
CA TYR A 514 -1.73 1.36 6.50
C TYR A 514 -2.83 1.93 7.41
N GLU A 515 -2.83 3.24 7.66
CA GLU A 515 -3.92 3.91 8.37
C GLU A 515 -5.23 3.82 7.58
N GLU A 516 -5.20 4.13 6.28
CA GLU A 516 -6.37 3.95 5.42
C GLU A 516 -6.84 2.49 5.43
N SER A 517 -5.92 1.53 5.27
CA SER A 517 -6.23 0.09 5.36
C SER A 517 -6.90 -0.31 6.68
N TYR A 518 -6.48 0.29 7.81
CA TYR A 518 -7.10 0.05 9.11
C TYR A 518 -8.57 0.51 9.13
N HIS A 519 -8.87 1.72 8.65
CA HIS A 519 -10.26 2.19 8.58
C HIS A 519 -11.11 1.34 7.64
N ILE A 520 -10.55 0.86 6.52
CA ILE A 520 -11.22 -0.11 5.63
C ILE A 520 -11.55 -1.41 6.38
N GLN A 521 -10.61 -1.93 7.16
CA GLN A 521 -10.85 -3.14 7.95
C GLN A 521 -11.96 -2.92 8.98
N LEU A 522 -11.98 -1.77 9.66
CA LEU A 522 -13.06 -1.44 10.60
C LEU A 522 -14.44 -1.45 9.91
N MET A 523 -14.51 -0.91 8.69
CA MET A 523 -15.76 -0.91 7.91
C MET A 523 -16.13 -2.33 7.44
N ASN A 524 -15.17 -3.15 7.03
CA ASN A 524 -15.40 -4.54 6.65
C ASN A 524 -15.90 -5.38 7.84
N LYS A 525 -15.39 -5.14 9.05
CA LYS A 525 -15.93 -5.74 10.30
C LYS A 525 -17.39 -5.33 10.57
N GLN A 526 -17.85 -4.22 10.01
CA GLN A 526 -19.24 -3.74 10.07
C GLN A 526 -20.08 -4.20 8.87
N ASN A 527 -19.72 -5.33 8.24
CA ASN A 527 -20.39 -5.93 7.08
C ASN A 527 -20.27 -5.15 5.75
N ALA A 528 -19.32 -4.22 5.63
CA ALA A 528 -18.92 -3.73 4.31
C ALA A 528 -18.05 -4.77 3.59
N ARG A 529 -17.93 -4.64 2.26
CA ARG A 529 -17.05 -5.48 1.43
C ARG A 529 -16.21 -4.57 0.55
N ILE A 530 -15.09 -4.13 1.10
CA ILE A 530 -14.24 -3.13 0.48
C ILE A 530 -12.85 -3.69 0.30
N LEU A 531 -12.32 -3.55 -0.91
CA LEU A 531 -10.90 -3.71 -1.21
C LEU A 531 -10.26 -2.35 -1.41
N LEU A 532 -9.10 -2.18 -0.80
CA LEU A 532 -8.25 -1.02 -0.99
C LEU A 532 -6.99 -1.45 -1.73
N GLY A 533 -6.58 -0.66 -2.70
CA GLY A 533 -5.22 -0.72 -3.18
C GLY A 533 -4.76 0.60 -3.76
N GLY A 534 -3.49 0.63 -4.09
CA GLY A 534 -2.86 1.80 -4.67
C GLY A 534 -1.61 1.43 -5.45
N SER A 535 -1.01 2.43 -6.06
CA SER A 535 0.25 2.28 -6.78
C SER A 535 1.35 1.76 -5.85
N TYR A 536 1.42 2.31 -4.64
CA TYR A 536 2.39 1.95 -3.61
C TYR A 536 1.77 2.01 -2.20
N ILE A 537 2.42 1.44 -1.19
CA ILE A 537 2.04 1.65 0.22
C ILE A 537 3.05 2.61 0.84
N HIS A 538 2.62 3.82 1.16
CA HIS A 538 3.49 4.87 1.63
C HIS A 538 3.68 4.86 3.14
N ASN A 539 4.92 5.10 3.55
CA ASN A 539 5.23 5.73 4.83
C ASN A 539 5.57 7.20 4.54
N CYS A 540 5.83 7.99 5.58
CA CYS A 540 6.15 9.41 5.40
C CYS A 540 7.33 9.65 4.44
N GLN A 541 8.39 8.83 4.50
CA GLN A 541 9.57 9.04 3.67
C GLN A 541 9.30 8.78 2.19
N SER A 542 8.65 7.64 1.86
CA SER A 542 8.31 7.35 0.46
C SER A 542 7.26 8.31 -0.09
N PHE A 543 6.36 8.83 0.76
CA PHE A 543 5.43 9.88 0.36
C PHE A 543 6.14 11.20 0.04
N ILE A 544 7.12 11.62 0.85
CA ILE A 544 7.95 12.80 0.57
C ILE A 544 8.62 12.68 -0.80
N ASP A 545 9.16 11.51 -1.11
CA ASP A 545 9.87 11.24 -2.36
C ASP A 545 8.92 11.32 -3.56
N GLU A 546 7.73 10.73 -3.45
CA GLU A 546 6.67 10.79 -4.45
C GLU A 546 6.24 12.25 -4.75
N VAL A 547 6.01 13.05 -3.71
CA VAL A 547 5.60 14.47 -3.86
C VAL A 547 6.68 15.30 -4.53
N LEU A 548 7.96 15.09 -4.19
CA LEU A 548 9.07 15.80 -4.79
C LEU A 548 9.25 15.48 -6.29
N ILE A 549 8.80 14.32 -6.74
CA ILE A 549 8.83 13.93 -8.15
C ILE A 549 7.60 14.49 -8.88
N ALA A 550 6.43 14.45 -8.24
CA ALA A 550 5.19 14.96 -8.82
C ALA A 550 5.23 16.48 -9.07
N VAL A 551 5.87 17.23 -8.16
CA VAL A 551 5.96 18.69 -8.23
C VAL A 551 7.28 19.14 -8.85
N PRO A 552 7.26 19.94 -9.95
CA PRO A 552 8.49 20.47 -10.53
C PRO A 552 9.22 21.37 -9.53
N SER A 553 10.55 21.21 -9.42
CA SER A 553 11.36 22.16 -8.67
C SER A 553 11.43 23.50 -9.40
N SER A 554 10.86 24.55 -8.82
CA SER A 554 10.95 25.94 -9.31
C SER A 554 12.40 26.45 -9.45
N LEU A 555 13.37 25.78 -8.83
CA LEU A 555 14.80 26.05 -8.91
C LEU A 555 15.50 25.44 -10.14
N SER A 556 14.86 24.51 -10.87
CA SER A 556 15.45 23.89 -12.07
C SER A 556 15.60 24.87 -13.25
N GLY A 557 14.86 25.99 -13.24
CA GLY A 557 15.03 27.08 -14.20
C GLY A 557 16.33 27.87 -14.02
N ALA A 558 16.86 27.98 -12.80
CA ALA A 558 18.09 28.74 -12.52
C ALA A 558 19.37 27.94 -12.87
N SER A 559 19.32 26.61 -12.77
CA SER A 559 20.46 25.74 -13.05
C SER A 559 20.79 25.65 -14.55
N ASN A 560 19.77 25.75 -15.42
CA ASN A 560 19.94 25.66 -16.87
C ASN A 560 20.48 26.96 -17.49
N GLU A 561 20.24 28.13 -16.89
CA GLU A 561 20.84 29.39 -17.36
C GLU A 561 22.35 29.49 -17.03
N LEU A 562 22.78 28.93 -15.89
CA LEU A 562 24.20 28.88 -15.51
C LEU A 562 25.05 27.90 -16.35
N LEU A 563 24.42 26.89 -16.96
CA LEU A 563 25.08 26.00 -17.92
C LEU A 563 25.12 26.56 -19.34
N SER A 564 24.15 27.42 -19.71
CA SER A 564 24.13 28.09 -21.01
C SER A 564 25.09 29.29 -21.10
N SER A 565 25.39 29.96 -19.98
CA SER A 565 26.30 31.11 -19.93
C SER A 565 27.79 30.74 -19.86
N LYS A 566 28.12 29.45 -19.69
CA LYS A 566 29.49 28.91 -19.82
C LYS A 566 29.83 28.35 -21.21
N ARG A 567 28.95 28.55 -22.20
CA ARG A 567 29.18 28.21 -23.61
C ARG A 567 28.96 29.40 -24.56
N ARG A 568 29.48 30.56 -24.19
CA ARG A 568 29.76 31.66 -25.13
C ARG A 568 31.16 32.20 -24.90
#